data_AF-A0A7W6CRP9-F1
#
_entry.id   AF-A0A7W6CRP9-F1
#
_cell.length_a   1.000
_cell.length_b   1.000
_cell.length_c   1.000
_cell.angle_alpha   90.00
_cell.angle_beta   90.00
_cell.angle_gamma   90.00
#
_symmetry.space_group_name_H-M   'P 1'
#
loop_
_entity.id
_entity.type
_entity.pdbx_description
1 polymer ?
#
loop_
_entity_poly.entity_id
_entity_poly.type
_entity_poly.pdbx_seq_one_letter_code
_entity_poly.pdbx_strand_id
1 'polypeptide(L)'
;MTVDRDALCSWLSDLAAVIVQDADDLSDLATRIAAAPSLSAAAFSTEILSLMRIVGESVTSVAGFDGLKAGSFEEGDTEAAGKILLAVGLSLAGGRVEWISRPQARAGRERISAAGDAALAVVSTIGADAADLYGWLSRLVQMSVRLVSDLAADLAPVGRVETGISMPSTVLAYKLYGEAGRAAGLVDIAGSSTPMLMPIGFDALEN
;
A
#
# COMPACT_ATOMS: atom_id res chain seq x y z
N MET A 1 23.60 -9.40 12.50
CA MET A 1 22.16 -9.37 12.69
C MET A 1 21.65 -10.80 12.66
N THR A 2 21.03 -11.27 13.73
CA THR A 2 20.26 -12.52 13.69
C THR A 2 18.85 -12.12 13.27
N VAL A 3 18.39 -12.66 12.14
CA VAL A 3 17.04 -12.38 11.63
C VAL A 3 16.27 -13.67 11.71
N ASP A 4 15.12 -13.63 12.37
CA ASP A 4 14.13 -14.70 12.33
C ASP A 4 13.49 -14.75 10.94
N ARG A 5 13.98 -15.69 10.14
CA ARG A 5 13.55 -15.89 8.76
C ARG A 5 12.15 -16.45 8.68
N ASP A 6 11.78 -17.30 9.64
CA ASP A 6 10.47 -17.94 9.67
C ASP A 6 9.40 -16.90 9.98
N ALA A 7 9.67 -15.98 10.92
CA ALA A 7 8.77 -14.87 11.21
C ALA A 7 8.55 -13.96 10.00
N LEU A 8 9.61 -13.59 9.25
CA LEU A 8 9.47 -12.80 8.02
C LEU A 8 8.68 -13.53 6.93
N CYS A 9 8.95 -14.82 6.76
CA CYS A 9 8.25 -15.66 5.77
C CYS A 9 6.77 -15.81 6.14
N SER A 10 6.45 -15.99 7.42
CA SER A 10 5.07 -16.03 7.90
C SER A 10 4.34 -14.72 7.62
N TRP A 11 4.96 -13.58 7.95
CA TRP A 11 4.36 -12.27 7.68
C TRP A 11 4.13 -12.02 6.19
N LEU A 12 5.07 -12.39 5.32
CA LEU A 12 4.87 -12.29 3.87
C LEU A 12 3.79 -13.24 3.36
N SER A 13 3.66 -14.43 3.93
CA SER A 13 2.58 -15.36 3.61
C SER A 13 1.22 -14.75 3.94
N ASP A 14 1.09 -14.08 5.09
CA ASP A 14 -0.14 -13.41 5.49
C ASP A 14 -0.48 -12.25 4.55
N LEU A 15 0.52 -11.45 4.15
CA LEU A 15 0.33 -10.39 3.15
C LEU A 15 -0.10 -10.97 1.79
N ALA A 16 0.59 -12.02 1.32
CA ALA A 16 0.29 -12.66 0.04
C ALA A 16 -1.13 -13.22 0.00
N ALA A 17 -1.59 -13.86 1.08
CA ALA A 17 -2.94 -14.42 1.18
C ALA A 17 -4.05 -13.36 1.08
N VAL A 18 -3.77 -12.10 1.43
CA VAL A 18 -4.72 -10.99 1.35
C VAL A 18 -4.65 -10.26 0.01
N ILE A 19 -3.44 -10.11 -0.53
CA ILE A 19 -3.17 -9.20 -1.66
C ILE A 19 -3.16 -9.93 -3.00
N VAL A 20 -2.62 -11.13 -3.05
CA VAL A 20 -2.38 -11.86 -4.31
C VAL A 20 -3.65 -12.62 -4.67
N GLN A 21 -4.31 -12.17 -5.73
CA GLN A 21 -5.59 -12.73 -6.20
C GLN A 21 -5.40 -13.87 -7.21
N ASP A 22 -4.26 -13.88 -7.91
CA ASP A 22 -3.94 -14.91 -8.90
C ASP A 22 -3.50 -16.21 -8.21
N ALA A 23 -4.13 -17.33 -8.58
CA ALA A 23 -3.92 -18.61 -7.92
C ALA A 23 -2.55 -19.23 -8.23
N ASP A 24 -2.02 -18.99 -9.43
CA ASP A 24 -0.72 -19.50 -9.84
C ASP A 24 0.40 -18.73 -9.14
N ASP A 25 0.29 -17.40 -9.07
CA ASP A 25 1.21 -16.54 -8.31
C ASP A 25 1.20 -16.89 -6.81
N LEU A 26 0.02 -17.13 -6.24
CA LEU A 26 -0.11 -17.51 -4.83
C LEU A 26 0.52 -18.89 -4.55
N SER A 27 0.39 -19.84 -5.48
CA SER A 27 1.03 -21.16 -5.38
C SER A 27 2.56 -21.08 -5.50
N ASP A 28 3.07 -20.26 -6.43
CA ASP A 28 4.52 -20.02 -6.57
C ASP A 28 5.08 -19.37 -5.30
N LEU A 29 4.43 -18.30 -4.82
CA LEU A 29 4.80 -17.62 -3.57
C LEU A 29 4.84 -18.58 -2.39
N ALA A 30 3.79 -19.40 -2.19
CA ALA A 30 3.75 -20.36 -1.09
C ALA A 30 4.92 -21.35 -1.14
N THR A 31 5.26 -21.84 -2.34
CA THR A 31 6.39 -22.76 -2.55
C THR A 31 7.72 -22.09 -2.21
N ARG A 32 7.91 -20.86 -2.66
CA ARG A 32 9.15 -20.10 -2.46
C ARG A 32 9.31 -19.63 -1.01
N ILE A 33 8.24 -19.18 -0.37
CA ILE A 33 8.20 -18.82 1.06
C ILE A 33 8.59 -20.02 1.91
N ALA A 34 8.07 -21.22 1.62
CA ALA A 34 8.42 -22.42 2.37
C ALA A 34 9.90 -22.83 2.23
N ALA A 35 10.52 -22.56 1.06
CA ALA A 35 11.92 -22.87 0.81
C ALA A 35 12.89 -21.81 1.37
N ALA A 36 12.47 -20.55 1.43
CA ALA A 36 13.34 -19.41 1.73
C ALA A 36 14.15 -19.51 3.03
N PRO A 37 13.60 -19.96 4.19
CA PRO A 37 14.36 -20.01 5.45
C PRO A 37 15.64 -20.84 5.38
N SER A 38 15.64 -21.87 4.52
CA SER A 38 16.78 -22.81 4.34
C SER A 38 17.93 -22.24 3.49
N LEU A 39 17.74 -21.08 2.86
CA LEU A 39 18.74 -20.47 1.99
C LEU A 39 19.96 -19.93 2.76
N SER A 40 21.06 -19.65 2.05
CA SER A 40 22.16 -18.86 2.61
C SER A 40 21.67 -17.43 2.92
N ALA A 41 22.36 -16.70 3.81
CA ALA A 41 21.92 -15.35 4.19
C ALA A 41 21.76 -14.40 2.99
N ALA A 42 22.72 -14.40 2.06
CA ALA A 42 22.66 -13.57 0.85
C ALA A 42 21.53 -13.99 -0.10
N ALA A 43 21.31 -15.30 -0.27
CA ALA A 43 20.23 -15.81 -1.10
C ALA A 43 18.86 -15.50 -0.46
N PHE A 44 18.73 -15.63 0.86
CA PHE A 44 17.53 -15.25 1.60
C PHE A 44 17.19 -13.77 1.43
N SER A 45 18.17 -12.87 1.58
CA SER A 45 17.95 -11.42 1.37
C SER A 45 17.48 -11.09 -0.04
N THR A 46 18.00 -11.77 -1.05
CA THR A 46 17.56 -11.58 -2.45
C THR A 46 16.15 -12.12 -2.65
N GLU A 47 15.87 -13.31 -2.11
CA GLU A 47 14.59 -13.99 -2.24
C GLU A 47 13.47 -13.21 -1.55
N ILE A 48 13.68 -12.76 -0.32
CA ILE A 48 12.68 -12.03 0.46
C ILE A 48 12.31 -10.69 -0.18
N LEU A 49 13.27 -10.01 -0.82
CA LEU A 49 13.02 -8.82 -1.64
C LEU A 49 12.24 -9.15 -2.91
N SER A 50 12.54 -10.28 -3.56
CA SER A 50 11.78 -10.75 -4.73
C SER A 50 10.34 -11.09 -4.37
N LEU A 51 10.09 -11.74 -3.23
CA LEU A 51 8.76 -12.10 -2.76
C LEU A 51 7.95 -10.83 -2.43
N MET A 52 8.55 -9.88 -1.71
CA MET A 52 7.93 -8.59 -1.43
C MET A 52 7.64 -7.80 -2.71
N ARG A 53 8.51 -7.89 -3.73
CA ARG A 53 8.25 -7.28 -5.04
C ARG A 53 6.98 -7.84 -5.67
N ILE A 54 6.81 -9.16 -5.71
CA ILE A 54 5.62 -9.80 -6.27
C ILE A 54 4.37 -9.31 -5.54
N VAL A 55 4.38 -9.38 -4.20
CA VAL A 55 3.26 -8.89 -3.38
C VAL A 55 2.95 -7.42 -3.66
N GLY A 56 3.96 -6.56 -3.79
CA GLY A 56 3.77 -5.14 -4.14
C GLY A 56 3.23 -4.93 -5.56
N GLU A 57 3.67 -5.73 -6.53
CA GLU A 57 3.20 -5.68 -7.92
C GLU A 57 1.76 -6.20 -8.08
N SER A 58 1.30 -7.09 -7.20
CA SER A 58 -0.08 -7.57 -7.18
C SER A 58 -1.08 -6.54 -6.65
N VAL A 59 -0.64 -5.44 -6.04
CA VAL A 59 -1.54 -4.37 -5.56
C VAL A 59 -2.00 -3.47 -6.71
N THR A 60 -3.31 -3.44 -6.95
CA THR A 60 -3.96 -2.56 -7.94
C THR A 60 -5.03 -1.65 -7.35
N SER A 61 -5.52 -1.96 -6.14
CA SER A 61 -6.60 -1.23 -5.48
C SER A 61 -6.12 -0.54 -4.20
N VAL A 62 -6.86 0.48 -3.77
CA VAL A 62 -6.58 1.20 -2.51
C VAL A 62 -6.72 0.26 -1.32
N ALA A 63 -7.72 -0.63 -1.33
CA ALA A 63 -7.89 -1.63 -0.27
C ALA A 63 -6.70 -2.58 -0.18
N GLY A 64 -6.15 -3.01 -1.33
CA GLY A 64 -4.93 -3.84 -1.38
C GLY A 64 -3.71 -3.09 -0.84
N PHE A 65 -3.58 -1.81 -1.19
CA PHE A 65 -2.53 -0.93 -0.65
C PHE A 65 -2.66 -0.76 0.87
N ASP A 66 -3.89 -0.64 1.36
CA ASP A 66 -4.15 -0.56 2.79
C ASP A 66 -3.85 -1.87 3.53
N GLY A 67 -3.97 -3.00 2.82
CA GLY A 67 -3.57 -4.33 3.26
C GLY A 67 -2.07 -4.51 3.48
N LEU A 68 -1.20 -3.69 2.87
CA LEU A 68 0.25 -3.71 3.09
C LEU A 68 0.60 -3.15 4.47
N LYS A 69 0.51 -4.01 5.50
CA LYS A 69 0.71 -3.63 6.90
C LYS A 69 2.08 -4.06 7.41
N ALA A 70 2.63 -3.27 8.33
CA ALA A 70 3.85 -3.63 9.04
C ALA A 70 3.66 -4.94 9.81
N GLY A 71 4.66 -5.81 9.75
CA GLY A 71 4.72 -6.99 10.61
C GLY A 71 5.04 -6.61 12.06
N SER A 72 4.65 -7.48 12.98
CA SER A 72 5.02 -7.38 14.40
C SER A 72 6.03 -8.47 14.70
N PHE A 73 7.22 -8.08 15.13
CA PHE A 73 8.33 -9.00 15.36
C PHE A 73 8.89 -8.79 16.77
N GLU A 74 9.32 -9.88 17.43
CA GLU A 74 9.89 -9.80 18.78
C GLU A 74 11.36 -9.34 18.76
N GLU A 75 12.10 -9.70 17.71
CA GLU A 75 13.52 -9.39 17.56
C GLU A 75 13.72 -8.10 16.74
N GLY A 76 14.52 -7.18 17.26
CA GLY A 76 14.74 -5.86 16.64
C GLY A 76 15.38 -5.91 15.25
N ASP A 77 16.26 -6.89 14.99
CA ASP A 77 16.87 -7.09 13.67
C ASP A 77 15.84 -7.60 12.64
N THR A 78 14.90 -8.44 13.07
CA THR A 78 13.77 -8.92 12.26
C THR A 78 12.78 -7.79 11.99
N GLU A 79 12.49 -6.96 13.00
CA GLU A 79 11.66 -5.76 12.85
C GLU A 79 12.29 -4.75 11.88
N ALA A 80 13.61 -4.56 11.95
CA ALA A 80 14.39 -3.75 11.03
C ALA A 80 14.25 -4.24 9.58
N ALA A 81 14.41 -5.54 9.34
CA ALA A 81 14.22 -6.13 8.02
C ALA A 81 12.77 -5.96 7.52
N GLY A 82 11.77 -6.15 8.40
CA GLY A 82 10.36 -5.95 8.08
C GLY A 82 10.04 -4.51 7.65
N LYS A 83 10.62 -3.49 8.31
CA LYS A 83 10.48 -2.08 7.93
C LYS A 83 11.02 -1.81 6.52
N ILE A 84 12.19 -2.35 6.20
CA ILE A 84 12.78 -2.23 4.86
C ILE A 84 11.88 -2.88 3.80
N LEU A 85 11.41 -4.10 4.05
CA LEU A 85 10.52 -4.81 3.14
C LEU A 85 9.21 -4.07 2.92
N LEU A 86 8.59 -3.58 3.99
CA LEU A 86 7.35 -2.80 3.89
C LEU A 86 7.54 -1.54 3.04
N ALA A 87 8.64 -0.80 3.25
CA ALA A 87 8.94 0.38 2.47
C ALA A 87 9.10 0.06 0.98
N VAL A 88 9.76 -1.05 0.65
CA VAL A 88 9.88 -1.55 -0.73
C VAL A 88 8.51 -1.91 -1.30
N GLY A 89 7.70 -2.67 -0.57
CA GLY A 89 6.37 -3.09 -0.99
C GLY A 89 5.44 -1.90 -1.28
N LEU A 90 5.36 -0.95 -0.35
CA LEU A 90 4.57 0.27 -0.53
C LEU A 90 5.08 1.13 -1.70
N SER A 91 6.40 1.23 -1.86
CA SER A 91 6.99 2.01 -2.96
C SER A 91 6.66 1.41 -4.33
N LEU A 92 6.63 0.08 -4.45
CA LEU A 92 6.25 -0.61 -5.69
C LEU A 92 4.75 -0.53 -5.96
N ALA A 93 3.93 -0.72 -4.92
CA ALA A 93 2.48 -0.69 -5.02
C ALA A 93 1.94 0.71 -5.37
N GLY A 94 2.52 1.77 -4.81
CA GLY A 94 1.97 3.14 -4.90
C GLY A 94 1.71 3.64 -6.33
N GLY A 95 2.57 3.28 -7.27
CA GLY A 95 2.42 3.66 -8.69
C GLY A 95 1.40 2.84 -9.47
N ARG A 96 0.91 1.73 -8.91
CA ARG A 96 0.00 0.78 -9.55
C ARG A 96 -1.43 0.88 -9.04
N VAL A 97 -1.62 1.50 -7.89
CA VAL A 97 -2.93 1.72 -7.29
C VAL A 97 -3.75 2.69 -8.14
N GLU A 98 -4.98 2.29 -8.44
CA GLU A 98 -5.98 3.15 -9.04
C GLU A 98 -6.54 4.12 -7.99
N TRP A 99 -5.82 5.22 -7.75
CA TRP A 99 -6.25 6.27 -6.82
C TRP A 99 -7.49 6.98 -7.35
N ILE A 100 -8.53 7.09 -6.52
CA ILE A 100 -9.83 7.66 -6.90
C ILE A 100 -9.81 9.19 -6.82
N SER A 101 -9.01 9.76 -5.91
CA SER A 101 -9.02 11.19 -5.62
C SER A 101 -7.67 11.73 -5.15
N ARG A 102 -7.48 13.06 -5.24
CA ARG A 102 -6.24 13.71 -4.76
C ARG A 102 -5.96 13.42 -3.28
N PRO A 103 -6.92 13.53 -2.34
CA PRO A 103 -6.64 13.26 -0.93
C PRO A 103 -6.20 11.81 -0.70
N GLN A 104 -6.79 10.85 -1.42
CA GLN A 104 -6.43 9.44 -1.30
C GLN A 104 -5.01 9.17 -1.81
N ALA A 105 -4.65 9.69 -2.99
CA ALA A 105 -3.28 9.60 -3.51
C ALA A 105 -2.28 10.29 -2.56
N ARG A 106 -2.64 11.45 -1.98
CA ARG A 106 -1.80 12.14 -0.99
C ARG A 106 -1.61 11.33 0.30
N ALA A 107 -2.65 10.64 0.77
CA ALA A 107 -2.55 9.75 1.92
C ALA A 107 -1.64 8.55 1.61
N GLY A 108 -1.77 7.96 0.41
CA GLY A 108 -0.88 6.91 -0.08
C GLY A 108 0.58 7.37 -0.11
N ARG A 109 0.84 8.55 -0.69
CA ARG A 109 2.16 9.19 -0.72
C ARG A 109 2.75 9.37 0.68
N GLU A 110 1.94 9.85 1.63
CA GLU A 110 2.38 10.06 3.02
C GLU A 110 2.76 8.74 3.69
N ARG A 111 1.99 7.67 3.45
CA ARG A 111 2.29 6.33 3.97
C ARG A 111 3.60 5.76 3.38
N ILE A 112 3.87 5.99 2.09
CA ILE A 112 5.14 5.61 1.46
C ILE A 112 6.29 6.37 2.09
N SER A 113 6.14 7.69 2.27
CA SER A 113 7.15 8.54 2.91
C SER A 113 7.46 8.06 4.32
N ALA A 114 6.44 7.85 5.15
CA ALA A 114 6.60 7.41 6.53
C ALA A 114 7.27 6.03 6.65
N ALA A 115 6.91 5.08 5.78
CA ALA A 115 7.57 3.78 5.73
C ALA A 115 9.03 3.89 5.27
N GLY A 116 9.30 4.74 4.28
CA GLY A 116 10.64 5.05 3.82
C GLY A 116 11.52 5.67 4.91
N ASP A 117 10.99 6.64 5.65
CA ASP A 117 11.71 7.28 6.77
C ASP A 117 12.04 6.27 7.87
N ALA A 118 11.08 5.41 8.23
CA ALA A 118 11.30 4.34 9.21
C ALA A 118 12.38 3.35 8.75
N ALA A 119 12.37 2.96 7.47
CA ALA A 119 13.36 2.05 6.92
C ALA A 119 14.75 2.70 6.77
N LEU A 120 14.84 3.96 6.33
CA LEU A 120 16.10 4.70 6.24
C LEU A 120 16.72 4.96 7.62
N ALA A 121 15.90 5.20 8.65
CA ALA A 121 16.37 5.31 10.02
C ALA A 121 17.05 4.00 10.46
N VAL A 122 16.46 2.85 10.16
CA VAL A 122 17.07 1.53 10.42
C VAL A 122 18.38 1.36 9.64
N VAL A 123 18.38 1.62 8.34
CA VAL A 123 19.59 1.43 7.52
C VAL A 123 20.74 2.33 8.00
N SER A 124 20.42 3.53 8.48
CA SER A 124 21.42 4.47 9.01
C SER A 124 22.14 3.98 10.27
N THR A 125 21.53 3.09 11.07
CA THR A 125 22.18 2.55 12.28
C THR A 125 23.16 1.41 11.98
N ILE A 126 23.09 0.80 10.79
CA ILE A 126 24.01 -0.27 10.36
C ILE A 126 25.41 0.29 10.05
N GLY A 127 25.49 1.55 9.61
CA GLY A 127 26.74 2.24 9.32
C GLY A 127 27.18 2.12 7.85
N ALA A 128 28.49 2.28 7.61
CA ALA A 128 29.06 2.45 6.26
C ALA A 128 28.79 1.26 5.33
N ASP A 129 28.69 0.04 5.88
CA ASP A 129 28.44 -1.19 5.11
C ASP A 129 27.06 -1.21 4.43
N ALA A 130 26.12 -0.37 4.89
CA ALA A 130 24.78 -0.26 4.32
C ALA A 130 24.58 1.00 3.45
N ALA A 131 25.66 1.71 3.08
CA ALA A 131 25.56 2.94 2.30
C ALA A 131 24.88 2.73 0.93
N ASP A 132 25.19 1.63 0.24
CA ASP A 132 24.56 1.29 -1.03
C ASP A 132 23.07 0.98 -0.88
N LEU A 133 22.71 0.24 0.18
CA LEU A 133 21.32 -0.05 0.52
C LEU A 133 20.54 1.23 0.84
N TYR A 134 21.14 2.14 1.60
CA TYR A 134 20.55 3.45 1.92
C TYR A 134 20.30 4.24 0.64
N GLY A 135 21.31 4.35 -0.23
CA GLY A 135 21.21 5.08 -1.49
C GLY A 135 20.17 4.48 -2.43
N TRP A 136 20.10 3.16 -2.54
CA TRP A 136 19.08 2.46 -3.32
C TRP A 136 17.67 2.69 -2.77
N LEU A 137 17.46 2.47 -1.47
CA LEU A 137 16.17 2.60 -0.82
C LEU A 137 15.65 4.04 -0.87
N SER A 138 16.52 5.02 -0.60
CA SER A 138 16.17 6.43 -0.67
C SER A 138 15.70 6.83 -2.06
N ARG A 139 16.39 6.36 -3.12
CA ARG A 139 15.97 6.61 -4.51
C ARG A 139 14.63 5.95 -4.84
N LEU A 140 14.42 4.72 -4.39
CA LEU A 140 13.16 3.99 -4.62
C LEU A 140 11.98 4.74 -4.01
N VAL A 141 12.09 5.14 -2.73
CA VAL A 141 11.05 5.88 -2.00
C VAL A 141 10.79 7.23 -2.67
N GLN A 142 11.83 8.01 -2.98
CA GLN A 142 11.69 9.31 -3.62
C GLN A 142 11.01 9.21 -4.98
N MET A 143 11.37 8.22 -5.79
CA MET A 143 10.77 7.98 -7.10
C MET A 143 9.29 7.62 -6.95
N SER A 144 8.93 6.77 -6.00
CA SER A 144 7.54 6.39 -5.75
C SER A 144 6.71 7.57 -5.23
N VAL A 145 7.21 8.33 -4.26
CA VAL A 145 6.56 9.55 -3.75
C VAL A 145 6.32 10.56 -4.87
N ARG A 146 7.29 10.75 -5.76
CA ARG A 146 7.14 11.63 -6.92
C ARG A 146 6.07 11.11 -7.87
N LEU A 147 6.12 9.82 -8.23
CA LEU A 147 5.14 9.19 -9.12
C LEU A 147 3.71 9.36 -8.58
N VAL A 148 3.47 9.07 -7.30
CA VAL A 148 2.15 9.26 -6.69
C VAL A 148 1.75 10.73 -6.62
N SER A 149 2.70 11.65 -6.45
CA SER A 149 2.43 13.10 -6.48
C SER A 149 2.00 13.56 -7.87
N ASP A 150 2.66 13.05 -8.92
CA ASP A 150 2.32 13.34 -10.31
C ASP A 150 0.92 12.78 -10.63
N LEU A 151 0.63 11.52 -10.25
CA LEU A 151 -0.71 10.94 -10.35
C LEU A 151 -1.75 11.78 -9.62
N ALA A 152 -1.44 12.25 -8.40
CA ALA A 152 -2.35 13.07 -7.60
C ALA A 152 -2.63 14.44 -8.24
N ALA A 153 -1.76 14.97 -9.11
CA ALA A 153 -2.00 16.24 -9.78
C ALA A 153 -3.17 16.13 -10.78
N ASP A 154 -3.25 14.99 -11.47
CA ASP A 154 -4.24 14.72 -12.51
C ASP A 154 -5.62 14.27 -11.97
N LEU A 155 -5.69 13.84 -10.71
CA LEU A 155 -6.94 13.39 -10.09
C LEU A 155 -7.87 14.55 -9.72
N ALA A 156 -9.17 14.28 -9.67
CA ALA A 156 -10.17 15.26 -9.24
C ALA A 156 -10.03 15.60 -7.74
N PRO A 157 -10.16 16.89 -7.37
CA PRO A 157 -10.24 17.30 -5.97
C PRO A 157 -11.54 16.79 -5.32
N VAL A 158 -11.57 16.82 -4.00
CA VAL A 158 -12.72 16.38 -3.19
C VAL A 158 -13.26 17.58 -2.45
N GLY A 159 -14.56 17.80 -2.55
CA GLY A 159 -15.30 18.85 -1.87
C GLY A 159 -16.35 18.25 -0.94
N ARG A 160 -16.68 18.98 0.12
CA ARG A 160 -17.72 18.59 1.08
C ARG A 160 -19.10 18.99 0.57
N VAL A 161 -20.00 18.03 0.45
CA VAL A 161 -21.39 18.21 0.06
C VAL A 161 -22.29 18.07 1.28
N GLU A 162 -23.22 19.00 1.46
CA GLU A 162 -24.25 18.94 2.49
C GLU A 162 -25.65 18.93 1.86
N THR A 163 -26.44 17.92 2.20
CA THR A 163 -27.73 17.66 1.53
C THR A 163 -28.95 17.94 2.41
N GLY A 164 -28.73 18.25 3.70
CA GLY A 164 -29.76 18.46 4.72
C GLY A 164 -30.54 17.21 5.15
N ILE A 165 -30.64 16.20 4.29
CA ILE A 165 -31.27 14.90 4.58
C ILE A 165 -30.46 13.75 3.99
N SER A 166 -30.53 12.58 4.63
CA SER A 166 -29.94 11.35 4.11
C SER A 166 -30.70 10.91 2.85
N MET A 167 -29.96 10.55 1.81
CA MET A 167 -30.50 10.10 0.54
C MET A 167 -29.71 8.89 0.02
N PRO A 168 -30.29 8.06 -0.86
CA PRO A 168 -29.53 7.02 -1.55
C PRO A 168 -28.43 7.61 -2.46
N SER A 169 -27.30 6.93 -2.52
CA SER A 169 -26.13 7.28 -3.35
C SER A 169 -26.46 7.46 -4.83
N THR A 170 -27.40 6.69 -5.38
CA THR A 170 -27.87 6.82 -6.78
C THR A 170 -28.57 8.15 -7.05
N VAL A 171 -29.40 8.61 -6.10
CA VAL A 171 -30.07 9.91 -6.18
C VAL A 171 -29.05 11.04 -6.04
N LEU A 172 -28.08 10.89 -5.14
CA LEU A 172 -27.03 11.88 -4.92
C LEU A 172 -26.09 11.99 -6.14
N ALA A 173 -25.69 10.85 -6.72
CA ALA A 173 -24.85 10.84 -7.91
C ALA A 173 -25.55 11.49 -9.11
N TYR A 174 -26.84 11.23 -9.32
CA TYR A 174 -27.60 11.92 -10.36
C TYR A 174 -27.71 13.43 -10.09
N LYS A 175 -27.93 13.84 -8.83
CA LYS A 175 -28.02 15.27 -8.47
C LYS A 175 -26.69 16.03 -8.61
N LEU A 176 -25.57 15.39 -8.28
CA LEU A 176 -24.25 16.02 -8.29
C LEU A 176 -23.57 15.96 -9.66
N TYR A 177 -23.77 14.86 -10.39
CA TYR A 177 -23.01 14.56 -11.61
C TYR A 177 -23.90 14.38 -12.85
N GLY A 178 -25.22 14.38 -12.71
CA GLY A 178 -26.15 14.07 -13.80
C GLY A 178 -26.20 12.59 -14.18
N GLU A 179 -25.44 11.74 -13.49
CA GLU A 179 -25.26 10.33 -13.84
C GLU A 179 -25.37 9.43 -12.59
N ALA A 180 -26.40 8.58 -12.54
CA ALA A 180 -26.60 7.65 -11.42
C ALA A 180 -25.55 6.54 -11.36
N GLY A 181 -24.88 6.22 -12.48
CA GLY A 181 -23.81 5.22 -12.56
C GLY A 181 -22.59 5.53 -11.68
N ARG A 182 -22.39 6.81 -11.33
CA ARG A 182 -21.30 7.26 -10.44
C ARG A 182 -21.56 7.00 -8.94
N ALA A 183 -22.67 6.35 -8.59
CA ALA A 183 -23.06 6.08 -7.21
C ALA A 183 -22.02 5.24 -6.44
N ALA A 184 -21.42 4.23 -7.07
CA ALA A 184 -20.43 3.38 -6.42
C ALA A 184 -19.21 4.19 -5.96
N GLY A 185 -18.60 4.96 -6.88
CA GLY A 185 -17.48 5.84 -6.52
C GLY A 185 -17.84 6.91 -5.50
N LEU A 186 -19.10 7.38 -5.48
CA LEU A 186 -19.57 8.32 -4.44
C LEU A 186 -19.60 7.67 -3.05
N VAL A 187 -20.04 6.41 -2.96
CA VAL A 187 -20.04 5.65 -1.71
C VAL A 187 -18.61 5.44 -1.22
N ASP A 188 -17.70 5.09 -2.13
CA ASP A 188 -16.29 4.82 -1.82
C ASP A 188 -15.60 6.07 -1.25
N ILE A 189 -15.83 7.24 -1.86
CA ILE A 189 -15.23 8.50 -1.40
C ILE A 189 -15.87 8.97 -0.09
N ALA A 190 -17.18 8.83 0.05
CA ALA A 190 -17.90 9.19 1.27
C ALA A 190 -17.57 8.25 2.44
N GLY A 191 -16.91 7.11 2.20
CA GLY A 191 -16.64 6.08 3.20
C GLY A 191 -17.93 5.49 3.80
N SER A 192 -19.03 5.52 3.06
CA SER A 192 -20.33 5.06 3.59
C SER A 192 -20.48 3.56 3.43
N SER A 193 -20.84 2.86 4.52
CA SER A 193 -21.10 1.41 4.46
C SER A 193 -22.49 1.07 3.90
N THR A 194 -23.39 2.06 3.80
CA THR A 194 -24.79 1.86 3.43
C THR A 194 -25.18 2.76 2.25
N PRO A 195 -25.07 2.29 1.00
CA PRO A 195 -25.40 3.08 -0.19
C PRO A 195 -26.81 3.66 -0.22
N MET A 196 -27.76 3.05 0.50
CA MET A 196 -29.15 3.51 0.59
C MET A 196 -29.36 4.65 1.60
N LEU A 197 -28.43 4.85 2.53
CA LEU A 197 -28.49 5.84 3.61
C LEU A 197 -27.15 6.56 3.70
N MET A 198 -26.89 7.44 2.72
CA MET A 198 -25.68 8.26 2.75
C MET A 198 -25.77 9.31 3.86
N PRO A 199 -24.65 9.67 4.50
CA PRO A 199 -24.64 10.72 5.51
C PRO A 199 -25.05 12.07 4.92
N ILE A 200 -25.54 12.96 5.78
CA ILE A 200 -26.06 14.28 5.37
C ILE A 200 -24.94 15.22 4.90
N GLY A 201 -23.74 15.04 5.45
CA GLY A 201 -22.51 15.67 4.99
C GLY A 201 -21.51 14.60 4.58
N PHE A 202 -20.98 14.69 3.37
CA PHE A 202 -20.01 13.74 2.85
C PHE A 202 -19.06 14.38 1.85
N ASP A 203 -17.95 13.71 1.63
CA ASP A 203 -16.94 14.08 0.66
C ASP A 203 -17.31 13.50 -0.72
N ALA A 204 -17.19 14.31 -1.76
CA ALA A 204 -17.53 13.98 -3.13
C ALA A 204 -16.48 14.56 -4.10
N LEU A 205 -16.31 13.98 -5.28
CA LEU A 205 -15.46 14.59 -6.31
C LEU A 205 -16.05 15.92 -6.73
N GLU A 206 -15.20 16.94 -6.84
CA GLU A 206 -15.59 18.19 -7.50
C GLU A 206 -15.62 17.96 -9.02
N ASN A 207 -16.56 18.64 -9.70
CA ASN A 207 -16.66 18.67 -11.15
C ASN A 207 -15.73 19.73 -11.75
#